data_AF-A0A6N4QCI6-F1
#
_entry.id   AF-A0A6N4QCI6-F1
#
_cell.length_a   1.000
_cell.length_b   1.000
_cell.length_c   1.000
_cell.angle_alpha   90.00
_cell.angle_beta   90.00
_cell.angle_gamma   90.00
#
_symmetry.space_group_name_H-M   'P 1'
#
loop_
_entity.id
_entity.type
_entity.pdbx_description
1 polymer ?
#
loop_
_entity_poly.entity_id
_entity_poly.type
_entity_poly.pdbx_seq_one_letter_code
_entity_poly.pdbx_strand_id
1 'polypeptide(L)'
;MEKIIKHIHKKKEKMNIVNEFEKLVDWQNKHSDEKLNTLNKVTIKENFNEIEKIIEEKLPEDFIKLYSYYDGEQDEKLKNIFFGHKFLSTSEILLYFEFPKSLIKPKTRSIKNPVESDRIINEIKEVLITHANKIEIKNLSIMEKLKNIMLKIFYKNMEKKTQWNRIEISFTQGSFKGPELFFENGDSQFISDDTHALSEQLFELGKKLYLEEKETYNWDEILLVFHNSNKIEINRSDYDWDNETPFESIPKEKIKKRYFNIKWVPIFFDHGGNYIGIDLDPDKKGTKGQIIIYGRDEDKTFVLADSLNEFFEKINSATDSFKNKEVSFPLLNGYHIHSTLPELLKIN
;
A
#
# COMPACT_ATOMS: atom_id res chain seq x y z
N MET A 1 -31.79 23.03 37.99
CA MET A 1 -30.37 23.43 37.99
C MET A 1 -29.45 22.29 37.58
N GLU A 2 -29.54 21.09 38.19
CA GLU A 2 -28.71 19.92 37.83
C GLU A 2 -28.84 19.45 36.36
N LYS A 3 -30.04 19.48 35.76
CA LYS A 3 -30.22 19.17 34.33
C LYS A 3 -29.53 20.17 33.41
N ILE A 4 -29.47 21.45 33.81
CA ILE A 4 -28.81 22.53 33.06
C ILE A 4 -27.29 22.41 33.24
N ILE A 5 -26.80 22.12 34.45
CA ILE A 5 -25.38 21.87 34.71
C ILE A 5 -24.90 20.62 33.98
N LYS A 6 -25.66 19.51 33.98
CA LYS A 6 -25.36 18.32 33.15
C LYS A 6 -25.39 18.65 31.65
N HIS A 7 -26.32 19.48 31.19
CA HIS A 7 -26.38 19.89 29.78
C HIS A 7 -25.20 20.80 29.38
N ILE A 8 -24.78 21.71 30.27
CA ILE A 8 -23.61 22.58 30.06
C ILE A 8 -22.31 21.77 30.13
N HIS A 9 -22.16 20.86 31.10
CA HIS A 9 -21.00 19.95 31.19
C HIS A 9 -20.91 19.07 29.94
N LYS A 10 -22.03 18.46 29.53
CA LYS A 10 -22.10 17.65 28.31
C LYS A 10 -21.86 18.48 27.05
N LYS A 11 -22.21 19.78 27.03
CA LYS A 11 -21.90 20.71 25.92
C LYS A 11 -20.41 21.14 25.92
N LYS A 12 -19.79 21.26 27.11
CA LYS A 12 -18.35 21.54 27.30
C LYS A 12 -17.49 20.34 26.91
N GLU A 13 -17.83 19.13 27.35
CA GLU A 13 -17.25 17.87 26.88
C GLU A 13 -17.48 17.69 25.36
N LYS A 14 -18.66 18.05 24.85
CA LYS A 14 -18.97 18.13 23.41
C LYS A 14 -18.29 19.27 22.64
N MET A 15 -17.35 20.04 23.21
CA MET A 15 -16.46 20.91 22.43
C MET A 15 -14.97 20.59 22.63
N ASN A 16 -14.63 19.66 23.55
CA ASN A 16 -13.25 19.42 23.97
C ASN A 16 -12.29 19.12 22.80
N ILE A 17 -12.53 18.05 22.02
CA ILE A 17 -11.63 17.70 20.91
C ILE A 17 -11.41 18.80 19.87
N VAL A 18 -12.46 19.56 19.50
CA VAL A 18 -12.35 20.63 18.49
C VAL A 18 -11.48 21.75 19.04
N ASN A 19 -11.72 22.15 20.31
CA ASN A 19 -10.93 23.18 20.97
C ASN A 19 -9.46 22.76 21.14
N GLU A 20 -9.21 21.49 21.51
CA GLU A 20 -7.84 20.97 21.65
C GLU A 20 -7.12 20.93 20.29
N PHE A 21 -7.82 20.56 19.22
CA PHE A 21 -7.27 20.59 17.87
C PHE A 21 -6.98 22.02 17.39
N GLU A 22 -7.92 22.96 17.57
CA GLU A 22 -7.71 24.39 17.26
C GLU A 22 -6.53 24.97 18.06
N LYS A 23 -6.42 24.64 19.35
CA LYS A 23 -5.30 25.06 20.21
C LYS A 23 -3.95 24.60 19.65
N LEU A 24 -3.88 23.36 19.16
CA LEU A 24 -2.67 22.82 18.54
C LEU A 24 -2.33 23.56 17.24
N VAL A 25 -3.31 23.77 16.37
CA VAL A 25 -3.14 24.47 15.09
C VAL A 25 -2.70 25.92 15.32
N ASP A 26 -3.33 26.62 16.27
CA ASP A 26 -2.96 27.98 16.68
C ASP A 26 -1.55 28.04 17.26
N TRP A 27 -1.15 27.05 18.05
CA TRP A 27 0.20 26.97 18.59
C TRP A 27 1.22 26.82 17.45
N GLN A 28 1.00 25.91 16.51
CA GLN A 28 1.91 25.71 15.40
C GLN A 28 1.98 26.92 14.47
N ASN A 29 0.86 27.58 14.17
CA ASN A 29 0.85 28.82 13.40
C ASN A 29 1.69 29.93 14.03
N LYS A 30 1.77 29.99 15.37
CA LYS A 30 2.58 30.99 16.09
C LYS A 30 4.08 30.66 16.12
N HIS A 31 4.45 29.40 15.94
CA HIS A 31 5.82 28.92 16.10
C HIS A 31 6.44 28.39 14.80
N SER A 32 5.68 28.36 13.71
CA SER A 32 6.18 27.99 12.38
C SER A 32 6.66 29.23 11.63
N ASP A 33 7.82 29.13 10.98
CA ASP A 33 8.36 30.18 10.10
C ASP A 33 7.55 30.30 8.78
N GLU A 34 6.76 29.28 8.48
CA GLU A 34 5.89 29.21 7.31
C GLU A 34 4.42 29.23 7.70
N LYS A 35 3.60 29.90 6.88
CA LYS A 35 2.15 29.90 7.03
C LYS A 35 1.61 28.47 6.84
N LEU A 36 0.80 28.01 7.80
CA LEU A 36 0.13 26.72 7.68
C LEU A 36 -1.06 26.80 6.71
N ASN A 37 -1.41 25.63 6.21
CA ASN A 37 -2.56 25.40 5.36
C ASN A 37 -3.89 25.69 6.09
N THR A 38 -4.95 25.87 5.32
CA THR A 38 -6.26 26.26 5.83
C THR A 38 -7.14 25.03 6.07
N LEU A 39 -7.76 24.91 7.25
CA LEU A 39 -8.72 23.84 7.53
C LEU A 39 -10.01 24.00 6.71
N ASN A 40 -10.52 22.90 6.16
CA ASN A 40 -11.81 22.88 5.46
C ASN A 40 -12.96 22.85 6.45
N LYS A 41 -13.61 24.00 6.69
CA LYS A 41 -14.84 24.01 7.50
C LYS A 41 -15.94 23.24 6.79
N VAL A 42 -16.57 22.33 7.52
CA VAL A 42 -17.63 21.48 6.98
C VAL A 42 -18.83 22.32 6.55
N THR A 43 -19.24 22.14 5.30
CA THR A 43 -20.41 22.81 4.73
C THR A 43 -21.47 21.84 4.16
N ILE A 44 -21.12 20.59 3.81
CA ILE A 44 -22.03 19.47 3.45
C ILE A 44 -21.28 18.12 3.39
N LYS A 45 -22.05 17.03 3.65
CA LYS A 45 -21.83 15.56 3.57
C LYS A 45 -20.49 15.00 4.05
N GLU A 46 -20.60 14.30 5.17
CA GLU A 46 -19.57 13.46 5.76
C GLU A 46 -19.62 12.05 5.15
N ASN A 47 -18.49 11.51 4.71
CA ASN A 47 -18.43 10.14 4.17
C ASN A 47 -18.42 9.05 5.25
N PHE A 48 -18.90 9.36 6.46
CA PHE A 48 -18.84 8.47 7.62
C PHE A 48 -19.49 7.11 7.35
N ASN A 49 -20.69 7.09 6.76
CA ASN A 49 -21.38 5.83 6.46
C ASN A 49 -20.61 4.94 5.48
N GLU A 50 -19.90 5.55 4.52
CA GLU A 50 -19.10 4.81 3.54
C GLU A 50 -17.83 4.27 4.18
N ILE A 51 -17.17 5.08 5.01
CA ILE A 51 -16.02 4.64 5.81
C ILE A 51 -16.43 3.48 6.73
N GLU A 52 -17.48 3.65 7.54
CA GLU A 52 -18.01 2.62 8.45
C GLU A 52 -18.36 1.31 7.72
N LYS A 53 -18.89 1.42 6.49
CA LYS A 53 -19.18 0.25 5.66
C LYS A 53 -17.90 -0.48 5.21
N ILE A 54 -16.84 0.25 4.86
CA ILE A 54 -15.55 -0.34 4.44
C ILE A 54 -14.86 -1.04 5.60
N ILE A 55 -14.83 -0.39 6.77
CA ILE A 55 -14.15 -0.92 7.96
C ILE A 55 -14.99 -1.95 8.73
N GLU A 56 -16.26 -2.10 8.37
CA GLU A 56 -17.26 -2.95 9.04
C GLU A 56 -17.36 -2.66 10.56
N GLU A 57 -17.23 -1.38 10.93
CA GLU A 57 -17.17 -0.90 12.30
C GLU A 57 -17.76 0.51 12.41
N LYS A 58 -18.10 0.93 13.63
CA LYS A 58 -18.49 2.32 13.90
C LYS A 58 -17.29 3.21 14.10
N LEU A 59 -17.34 4.41 13.53
CA LEU A 59 -16.33 5.43 13.77
C LEU A 59 -16.43 5.94 15.21
N PRO A 60 -15.29 6.22 15.88
CA PRO A 60 -15.31 6.80 17.22
C PRO A 60 -16.04 8.16 17.30
N GLU A 61 -16.66 8.45 18.44
CA GLU A 61 -17.41 9.69 18.64
C GLU A 61 -16.53 10.93 18.49
N ASP A 62 -15.26 10.86 18.89
CA ASP A 62 -14.30 11.95 18.83
C ASP A 62 -13.85 12.22 17.39
N PHE A 63 -13.63 11.18 16.57
CA PHE A 63 -13.46 11.29 15.12
C PHE A 63 -14.65 12.01 14.47
N ILE A 64 -15.87 11.48 14.66
CA ILE A 64 -17.10 12.03 14.04
C ILE A 64 -17.20 13.52 14.39
N LYS A 65 -16.98 13.85 15.66
CA LYS A 65 -17.09 15.21 16.16
C LYS A 65 -16.03 16.16 15.59
N LEU A 66 -14.78 15.73 15.45
CA LEU A 66 -13.75 16.55 14.79
C LEU A 66 -14.12 16.80 13.33
N TYR A 67 -14.49 15.72 12.62
CA TYR A 67 -14.81 15.75 11.20
C TYR A 67 -16.16 16.39 10.87
N SER A 68 -17.04 16.60 11.84
CA SER A 68 -18.24 17.45 11.68
C SER A 68 -17.93 18.96 11.72
N TYR A 69 -16.70 19.34 12.12
CA TYR A 69 -16.24 20.73 12.10
C TYR A 69 -15.22 20.98 10.98
N TYR A 70 -14.28 20.06 10.79
CA TYR A 70 -13.20 20.17 9.81
C TYR A 70 -13.05 18.89 8.98
N ASP A 71 -13.20 18.98 7.67
CA ASP A 71 -13.02 17.85 6.74
C ASP A 71 -11.70 17.96 5.97
N GLY A 72 -10.61 17.67 6.68
CA GLY A 72 -9.25 17.84 6.17
C GLY A 72 -8.83 19.31 6.04
N GLU A 73 -7.78 19.53 5.25
CA GLU A 73 -7.25 20.85 4.91
C GLU A 73 -7.35 21.13 3.40
N GLN A 74 -7.26 22.41 3.03
CA GLN A 74 -7.25 22.83 1.63
C GLN A 74 -5.99 22.30 0.93
N ASP A 75 -6.01 22.16 -0.39
CA ASP A 75 -4.82 21.76 -1.15
C ASP A 75 -4.03 23.01 -1.61
N GLU A 76 -3.75 23.91 -0.67
CA GLU A 76 -2.88 25.06 -0.92
C GLU A 76 -1.41 24.58 -0.93
N LYS A 77 -0.53 25.23 -1.72
CA LYS A 77 0.93 24.98 -1.67
C LYS A 77 1.56 25.55 -0.38
N LEU A 78 0.99 25.20 0.76
CA LEU A 78 1.35 25.63 2.10
C LEU A 78 1.72 24.43 2.96
N LYS A 79 2.38 24.70 4.09
CA LYS A 79 2.78 23.67 5.05
C LYS A 79 1.55 23.05 5.72
N ASN A 80 1.49 21.72 5.75
CA ASN A 80 0.34 21.00 6.31
C ASN A 80 0.18 21.23 7.82
N ILE A 81 -1.07 21.17 8.31
CA ILE A 81 -1.45 21.69 9.64
C ILE A 81 -0.95 20.87 10.84
N PHE A 82 -0.42 19.67 10.64
CA PHE A 82 0.09 18.82 11.72
C PHE A 82 1.57 18.51 11.53
N PHE A 83 2.45 19.40 11.96
CA PHE A 83 3.91 19.26 11.90
C PHE A 83 4.45 18.85 10.51
N GLY A 84 3.79 19.32 9.44
CA GLY A 84 4.12 18.94 8.06
C GLY A 84 3.31 17.76 7.49
N HIS A 85 2.48 17.11 8.31
CA HIS A 85 1.56 16.06 7.86
C HIS A 85 0.20 16.64 7.46
N LYS A 86 -0.30 16.15 6.33
CA LYS A 86 -1.63 16.49 5.80
C LYS A 86 -2.71 15.93 6.70
N PHE A 87 -3.60 16.80 7.17
CA PHE A 87 -4.87 16.36 7.76
C PHE A 87 -5.82 15.92 6.65
N LEU A 88 -6.09 14.62 6.58
CA LEU A 88 -6.84 14.03 5.49
C LEU A 88 -8.33 14.37 5.60
N SER A 89 -8.94 14.72 4.47
CA SER A 89 -10.40 14.75 4.33
C SER A 89 -10.98 13.34 4.30
N THR A 90 -12.26 13.19 4.62
CA THR A 90 -12.98 11.92 4.53
C THR A 90 -12.99 11.35 3.11
N SER A 91 -12.91 12.19 2.08
CA SER A 91 -12.76 11.75 0.69
C SER A 91 -11.39 11.14 0.41
N GLU A 92 -10.33 11.72 0.98
CA GLU A 92 -8.97 11.16 0.89
C GLU A 92 -8.83 9.88 1.73
N ILE A 93 -9.50 9.80 2.87
CA ILE A 93 -9.59 8.56 3.67
C ILE A 93 -10.26 7.43 2.86
N LEU A 94 -11.32 7.74 2.10
CA LEU A 94 -11.93 6.75 1.20
C LEU A 94 -10.96 6.28 0.12
N LEU A 95 -10.20 7.20 -0.48
CA LEU A 95 -9.19 6.87 -1.49
C LEU A 95 -8.05 6.02 -0.89
N TYR A 96 -7.62 6.32 0.34
CA TYR A 96 -6.63 5.54 1.06
C TYR A 96 -7.03 4.07 1.15
N PHE A 97 -8.31 3.77 1.43
CA PHE A 97 -8.78 2.40 1.59
C PHE A 97 -8.69 1.54 0.32
N GLU A 98 -8.48 2.12 -0.86
CA GLU A 98 -8.29 1.35 -2.09
C GLU A 98 -7.06 0.44 -2.01
N PHE A 99 -5.99 0.87 -1.32
CA PHE A 99 -4.79 0.05 -1.14
C PHE A 99 -4.98 -1.07 -0.10
N PRO A 100 -5.39 -0.85 1.16
CA PRO A 100 -5.68 -1.94 2.09
C PRO A 100 -6.72 -2.93 1.57
N LYS A 101 -7.73 -2.49 0.80
CA LYS A 101 -8.68 -3.40 0.15
C LYS A 101 -8.02 -4.30 -0.89
N SER A 102 -7.05 -3.81 -1.66
CA SER A 102 -6.38 -4.61 -2.69
C SER A 102 -5.57 -5.76 -2.10
N LEU A 103 -5.11 -5.62 -0.84
CA LEU A 103 -4.41 -6.65 -0.09
C LEU A 103 -5.34 -7.76 0.42
N ILE A 104 -6.65 -7.52 0.51
CA ILE A 104 -7.62 -8.52 0.98
C ILE A 104 -7.77 -9.61 -0.07
N LYS A 105 -7.41 -10.83 0.31
CA LYS A 105 -7.53 -12.01 -0.55
C LYS A 105 -8.90 -12.68 -0.42
N PRO A 106 -9.50 -13.21 -1.50
CA PRO A 106 -10.73 -13.99 -1.42
C PRO A 106 -10.58 -15.18 -0.48
N LYS A 107 -11.59 -15.43 0.37
CA LYS A 107 -11.60 -16.57 1.32
C LYS A 107 -11.51 -17.92 0.62
N THR A 108 -12.16 -18.04 -0.52
CA THR A 108 -12.10 -19.19 -1.43
C THR A 108 -11.66 -18.68 -2.77
N ARG A 109 -10.62 -19.29 -3.35
CA ARG A 109 -10.06 -18.87 -4.63
C ARG A 109 -10.42 -19.83 -5.74
N SER A 110 -10.82 -19.27 -6.88
CA SER A 110 -11.09 -20.00 -8.11
C SER A 110 -10.93 -19.04 -9.28
N ILE A 111 -10.55 -19.52 -10.45
CA ILE A 111 -10.59 -18.70 -11.66
C ILE A 111 -12.02 -18.71 -12.19
N LYS A 112 -12.70 -17.54 -12.17
CA LYS A 112 -14.09 -17.38 -12.64
C LYS A 112 -14.27 -17.83 -14.08
N ASN A 113 -13.29 -17.53 -14.94
CA ASN A 113 -13.30 -17.84 -16.36
C ASN A 113 -11.98 -18.52 -16.77
N PRO A 114 -11.85 -19.84 -16.50
CA PRO A 114 -10.60 -20.55 -16.75
C PRO A 114 -10.27 -20.59 -18.25
N VAL A 115 -11.26 -20.59 -19.13
CA VAL A 115 -11.06 -20.62 -20.59
C VAL A 115 -10.33 -19.37 -21.08
N GLU A 116 -10.72 -18.19 -20.59
CA GLU A 116 -10.07 -16.93 -20.98
C GLU A 116 -8.69 -16.77 -20.36
N SER A 117 -8.52 -17.16 -19.09
CA SER A 117 -7.21 -17.22 -18.44
C SER A 117 -6.25 -18.12 -19.23
N ASP A 118 -6.66 -19.34 -19.58
CA ASP A 118 -5.87 -20.27 -20.38
C ASP A 118 -5.58 -19.71 -21.78
N ARG A 119 -6.53 -18.99 -22.40
CA ARG A 119 -6.33 -18.34 -23.69
C ARG A 119 -5.22 -17.30 -23.61
N ILE A 120 -5.22 -16.45 -22.58
CA ILE A 120 -4.20 -15.40 -22.37
C ILE A 120 -2.84 -16.04 -22.07
N ILE A 121 -2.79 -17.06 -21.21
CA ILE A 121 -1.54 -17.79 -20.90
C ILE A 121 -0.95 -18.44 -22.16
N ASN A 122 -1.77 -19.03 -23.02
CA ASN A 122 -1.31 -19.56 -24.29
C ASN A 122 -0.85 -18.47 -25.26
N GLU A 123 -1.50 -17.30 -25.29
CA GLU A 123 -1.03 -16.15 -26.08
C GLU A 123 0.37 -15.69 -25.64
N ILE A 124 0.61 -15.60 -24.31
CA ILE A 124 1.94 -15.33 -23.75
C ILE A 124 2.94 -16.40 -24.19
N LYS A 125 2.58 -17.68 -24.09
CA LYS A 125 3.42 -18.80 -24.52
C LYS A 125 3.87 -18.66 -25.97
N GLU A 126 2.95 -18.41 -26.89
CA GLU A 126 3.25 -18.31 -28.33
C GLU A 126 4.17 -17.13 -28.65
N VAL A 127 3.95 -15.99 -27.99
CA VAL A 127 4.83 -14.81 -28.11
C VAL A 127 6.25 -15.17 -27.66
N LEU A 128 6.40 -15.83 -26.52
CA LEU A 128 7.70 -16.16 -25.95
C LEU A 128 8.43 -17.25 -26.74
N ILE A 129 7.73 -18.32 -27.16
CA ILE A 129 8.31 -19.38 -27.99
C ILE A 129 8.80 -18.82 -29.33
N THR A 130 8.06 -17.89 -29.94
CA THR A 130 8.46 -17.21 -31.16
C THR A 130 9.81 -16.50 -30.99
N HIS A 131 10.00 -15.79 -29.87
CA HIS A 131 11.26 -15.09 -29.58
C HIS A 131 12.38 -16.05 -29.17
N ALA A 132 12.11 -17.04 -28.34
CA ALA A 132 13.07 -18.08 -27.96
C ALA A 132 13.67 -18.78 -29.19
N ASN A 133 12.83 -19.16 -30.15
CA ASN A 133 13.26 -19.78 -31.40
C ASN A 133 14.14 -18.85 -32.26
N LYS A 134 13.87 -17.54 -32.28
CA LYS A 134 14.72 -16.55 -32.96
C LYS A 134 16.10 -16.48 -32.30
N ILE A 135 16.17 -16.45 -30.97
CA ILE A 135 17.45 -16.36 -30.27
C ILE A 135 18.25 -17.66 -30.44
N GLU A 136 17.60 -18.82 -30.36
CA GLU A 136 18.25 -20.10 -30.64
C GLU A 136 18.91 -20.08 -32.02
N ILE A 137 18.18 -19.66 -33.07
CA ILE A 137 18.73 -19.54 -34.44
C ILE A 137 19.92 -18.57 -34.48
N LYS A 138 19.88 -17.45 -33.74
CA LYS A 138 20.97 -16.49 -33.66
C LYS A 138 22.23 -17.12 -33.07
N ASN A 139 22.08 -17.91 -32.00
CA ASN A 139 23.16 -18.55 -31.24
C ASN A 139 23.80 -19.74 -31.97
N LEU A 140 23.16 -20.31 -33.00
CA LEU A 140 23.75 -21.38 -33.81
C LEU A 140 25.02 -20.93 -34.55
N SER A 141 26.01 -21.81 -34.58
CA SER A 141 27.18 -21.69 -35.46
C SER A 141 26.78 -21.76 -36.94
N ILE A 142 27.69 -21.31 -37.83
CA ILE A 142 27.47 -21.37 -39.29
C ILE A 142 27.20 -22.81 -39.74
N MET A 143 27.94 -23.79 -39.20
CA MET A 143 27.78 -25.20 -39.53
C MET A 143 26.41 -25.76 -39.10
N GLU A 144 25.92 -25.36 -37.93
CA GLU A 144 24.59 -25.77 -37.45
C GLU A 144 23.47 -25.10 -38.26
N LYS A 145 23.63 -23.83 -38.64
CA LYS A 145 22.71 -23.13 -39.55
C LYS A 145 22.62 -23.86 -40.90
N LEU A 146 23.76 -24.23 -41.49
CA LEU A 146 23.83 -25.00 -42.74
C LEU A 146 23.19 -26.39 -42.60
N LYS A 147 23.46 -27.09 -41.49
CA LYS A 147 22.83 -28.40 -41.20
C LYS A 147 21.31 -28.29 -41.09
N ASN A 148 20.79 -27.22 -40.48
CA ASN A 148 19.36 -26.97 -40.37
C ASN A 148 18.70 -26.67 -41.73
N ILE A 149 19.38 -25.94 -42.62
CA ILE A 149 18.92 -25.72 -44.00
C ILE A 149 18.86 -27.06 -44.75
N MET A 150 19.91 -27.87 -44.66
CA MET A 150 19.97 -29.20 -45.30
C MET A 150 18.86 -30.11 -44.77
N LEU A 151 18.68 -30.19 -43.45
CA LEU A 151 17.62 -31.00 -42.84
C LEU A 151 16.22 -30.61 -43.34
N LYS A 152 15.92 -29.32 -43.47
CA LYS A 152 14.62 -28.86 -44.04
C LYS A 152 14.41 -29.27 -45.49
N ILE A 153 15.48 -29.32 -46.29
CA ILE A 153 15.43 -29.71 -47.71
C ILE A 153 15.19 -31.22 -47.86
N PHE A 154 15.90 -32.03 -47.06
CA PHE A 154 15.90 -33.49 -47.22
C PHE A 154 14.85 -34.22 -46.36
N TYR A 155 14.42 -33.61 -45.24
CA TYR A 155 13.50 -34.21 -44.29
C TYR A 155 12.38 -33.24 -43.95
N LYS A 156 11.33 -33.21 -44.78
CA LYS A 156 10.17 -32.30 -44.65
C LYS A 156 9.44 -32.37 -43.29
N ASN A 157 9.61 -33.44 -42.51
CA ASN A 157 8.84 -33.73 -41.30
C ASN A 157 9.68 -34.05 -40.04
N MET A 158 10.96 -33.67 -39.98
CA MET A 158 11.70 -33.79 -38.70
C MET A 158 11.39 -32.62 -37.77
N GLU A 159 10.86 -32.92 -36.59
CA GLU A 159 10.71 -31.94 -35.51
C GLU A 159 12.09 -31.41 -35.08
N LYS A 160 12.24 -30.09 -35.06
CA LYS A 160 13.47 -29.43 -34.62
C LYS A 160 13.63 -29.66 -33.12
N LYS A 161 14.65 -30.41 -32.70
CA LYS A 161 15.02 -30.48 -31.29
C LYS A 161 15.56 -29.13 -30.85
N THR A 162 14.85 -28.43 -29.98
CA THR A 162 15.29 -27.14 -29.44
C THR A 162 16.41 -27.35 -28.42
N GLN A 163 17.38 -26.44 -28.38
CA GLN A 163 18.45 -26.44 -27.37
C GLN A 163 18.02 -25.83 -26.03
N TRP A 164 16.90 -25.10 -26.03
CA TRP A 164 16.30 -24.56 -24.81
C TRP A 164 15.36 -25.56 -24.15
N ASN A 165 15.29 -25.54 -22.81
CA ASN A 165 14.45 -26.44 -22.00
C ASN A 165 13.19 -25.76 -21.48
N ARG A 166 13.27 -24.51 -21.00
CA ARG A 166 12.13 -23.75 -20.48
C ARG A 166 12.29 -22.23 -20.59
N ILE A 167 11.17 -21.53 -20.48
CA ILE A 167 11.08 -20.07 -20.39
C ILE A 167 10.34 -19.73 -19.09
N GLU A 168 10.87 -18.79 -18.31
CA GLU A 168 10.24 -18.30 -17.09
C GLU A 168 9.87 -16.82 -17.23
N ILE A 169 8.64 -16.47 -16.83
CA ILE A 169 8.16 -15.09 -16.72
C ILE A 169 7.22 -14.99 -15.53
N SER A 170 7.33 -13.91 -14.76
CA SER A 170 6.43 -13.62 -13.64
C SER A 170 5.71 -12.30 -13.87
N PHE A 171 4.42 -12.24 -13.51
CA PHE A 171 3.62 -11.02 -13.58
C PHE A 171 3.14 -10.62 -12.19
N THR A 172 3.06 -9.32 -11.95
CA THR A 172 2.40 -8.69 -10.80
C THR A 172 1.27 -7.78 -11.32
N GLN A 173 0.54 -7.10 -10.43
CA GLN A 173 -0.59 -6.23 -10.79
C GLN A 173 -0.25 -5.16 -11.86
N GLY A 174 1.01 -4.73 -11.98
CA GLY A 174 1.41 -3.64 -12.88
C GLY A 174 2.83 -3.74 -13.39
N SER A 175 3.41 -4.92 -13.40
CA SER A 175 4.76 -5.16 -13.92
C SER A 175 4.98 -6.65 -14.20
N PHE A 176 6.12 -6.99 -14.78
CA PHE A 176 6.57 -8.36 -14.96
C PHE A 176 8.08 -8.45 -14.80
N LYS A 177 8.57 -9.63 -14.45
CA LYS A 177 10.01 -9.95 -14.38
C LYS A 177 10.31 -11.10 -15.33
N GLY A 178 11.45 -11.02 -16.01
CA GLY A 178 11.80 -11.86 -17.15
C GLY A 178 11.45 -11.17 -18.47
N PRO A 179 11.19 -11.91 -19.56
CA PRO A 179 11.24 -13.37 -19.68
C PRO A 179 12.69 -13.87 -19.71
N GLU A 180 12.97 -15.00 -19.07
CA GLU A 180 14.28 -15.64 -19.09
C GLU A 180 14.20 -17.01 -19.78
N LEU A 181 15.08 -17.25 -20.75
CA LEU A 181 15.21 -18.49 -21.51
C LEU A 181 16.32 -19.34 -20.92
N PHE A 182 16.03 -20.60 -20.58
CA PHE A 182 16.99 -21.54 -20.02
C PHE A 182 17.34 -22.63 -21.04
N PHE A 183 18.62 -22.99 -21.10
CA PHE A 183 19.19 -23.96 -22.02
C PHE A 183 19.45 -25.32 -21.38
N GLU A 184 19.51 -26.39 -22.21
CA GLU A 184 19.83 -27.75 -21.73
C GLU A 184 21.22 -27.84 -21.07
N ASN A 185 22.15 -26.96 -21.45
CA ASN A 185 23.51 -26.92 -20.88
C ASN A 185 23.60 -26.16 -19.54
N GLY A 186 22.48 -25.61 -19.05
CA GLY A 186 22.41 -24.83 -17.81
C GLY A 186 22.56 -23.32 -17.98
N ASP A 187 22.87 -22.83 -19.18
CA ASP A 187 22.94 -21.39 -19.44
C ASP A 187 21.55 -20.75 -19.46
N SER A 188 21.49 -19.45 -19.22
CA SER A 188 20.27 -18.66 -19.38
C SER A 188 20.55 -17.31 -20.05
N GLN A 189 19.49 -16.72 -20.62
CA GLN A 189 19.53 -15.36 -21.16
C GLN A 189 18.14 -14.73 -21.14
N PHE A 190 18.07 -13.42 -20.98
CA PHE A 190 16.80 -12.69 -21.13
C PHE A 190 16.32 -12.70 -22.57
N ILE A 191 15.00 -12.82 -22.74
CA ILE A 191 14.34 -12.62 -24.02
C ILE A 191 13.97 -11.14 -24.12
N SER A 192 14.61 -10.42 -25.02
CA SER A 192 14.32 -9.01 -25.30
C SER A 192 14.25 -8.74 -26.79
N ASP A 193 13.63 -7.62 -27.15
CA ASP A 193 13.68 -7.04 -28.48
C ASP A 193 14.32 -5.64 -28.43
N ASP A 194 14.86 -5.18 -29.56
CA ASP A 194 15.50 -3.86 -29.65
C ASP A 194 14.47 -2.70 -29.65
N THR A 195 13.18 -3.03 -29.78
CA THR A 195 12.08 -2.07 -30.02
C THR A 195 11.14 -1.87 -28.84
N HIS A 196 11.35 -2.55 -27.70
CA HIS A 196 10.42 -2.59 -26.56
C HIS A 196 9.01 -3.14 -26.85
N ALA A 197 8.72 -3.54 -28.09
CA ALA A 197 7.43 -4.04 -28.51
C ALA A 197 7.08 -5.36 -27.80
N LEU A 198 8.09 -6.21 -27.54
CA LEU A 198 7.90 -7.42 -26.75
C LEU A 198 7.48 -7.07 -25.31
N SER A 199 8.17 -6.12 -24.67
CA SER A 199 7.85 -5.72 -23.30
C SER A 199 6.46 -5.09 -23.18
N GLU A 200 6.06 -4.25 -24.13
CA GLU A 200 4.71 -3.67 -24.18
C GLU A 200 3.64 -4.75 -24.36
N GLN A 201 3.86 -5.69 -25.28
CA GLN A 201 2.92 -6.78 -25.51
C GLN A 201 2.76 -7.68 -24.26
N LEU A 202 3.87 -8.04 -23.61
CA LEU A 202 3.83 -8.84 -22.39
C LEU A 202 3.17 -8.09 -21.23
N PHE A 203 3.46 -6.80 -21.08
CA PHE A 203 2.81 -5.95 -20.07
C PHE A 203 1.29 -5.96 -20.23
N GLU A 204 0.78 -5.76 -21.46
CA GLU A 204 -0.66 -5.77 -21.71
C GLU A 204 -1.30 -7.15 -21.51
N LEU A 205 -0.62 -8.23 -21.90
CA LEU A 205 -1.09 -9.59 -21.64
C LEU A 205 -1.13 -9.93 -20.14
N GLY A 206 -0.08 -9.56 -19.40
CA GLY A 206 -0.02 -9.72 -17.94
C GLY A 206 -1.12 -8.95 -17.23
N LYS A 207 -1.35 -7.70 -17.62
CA LYS A 207 -2.44 -6.87 -17.10
C LYS A 207 -3.81 -7.48 -17.38
N LYS A 208 -4.05 -7.98 -18.59
CA LYS A 208 -5.30 -8.68 -18.95
C LYS A 208 -5.50 -9.92 -18.08
N LEU A 209 -4.45 -10.74 -17.91
CA LEU A 209 -4.49 -11.93 -17.07
C LEU A 209 -4.81 -11.58 -15.61
N TYR A 210 -4.15 -10.55 -15.06
CA TYR A 210 -4.44 -10.08 -13.72
C TYR A 210 -5.91 -9.64 -13.58
N LEU A 211 -6.41 -8.81 -14.50
CA LEU A 211 -7.80 -8.33 -14.45
C LEU A 211 -8.83 -9.47 -14.55
N GLU A 212 -8.56 -10.50 -15.37
CA GLU A 212 -9.44 -11.67 -15.52
C GLU A 212 -9.54 -12.49 -14.22
N GLU A 213 -8.43 -12.57 -13.46
CA GLU A 213 -8.36 -13.40 -12.26
C GLU A 213 -8.56 -12.61 -10.94
N LYS A 214 -8.46 -11.28 -10.97
CA LYS A 214 -8.42 -10.42 -9.77
C LYS A 214 -9.62 -10.60 -8.85
N GLU A 215 -10.84 -10.64 -9.39
CA GLU A 215 -12.07 -10.65 -8.58
C GLU A 215 -12.16 -11.90 -7.69
N THR A 216 -11.66 -13.04 -8.17
CA THR A 216 -11.93 -14.36 -7.58
C THR A 216 -10.67 -15.09 -7.10
N TYR A 217 -9.48 -14.65 -7.51
CA TYR A 217 -8.21 -15.20 -7.07
C TYR A 217 -7.30 -14.16 -6.39
N ASN A 218 -7.12 -12.99 -7.01
CA ASN A 218 -6.32 -11.86 -6.49
C ASN A 218 -4.88 -12.23 -6.04
N TRP A 219 -4.12 -12.97 -6.85
CA TRP A 219 -2.70 -13.25 -6.57
C TRP A 219 -1.85 -11.96 -6.62
N ASP A 220 -0.73 -11.95 -5.90
CA ASP A 220 0.26 -10.86 -5.97
C ASP A 220 1.28 -11.08 -7.09
N GLU A 221 1.66 -12.34 -7.30
CA GLU A 221 2.53 -12.77 -8.37
C GLU A 221 1.99 -14.05 -9.03
N ILE A 222 2.14 -14.14 -10.36
CA ILE A 222 1.97 -15.38 -11.11
C ILE A 222 3.25 -15.68 -11.88
N LEU A 223 3.89 -16.81 -11.58
CA LEU A 223 5.03 -17.35 -12.31
C LEU A 223 4.52 -18.38 -13.34
N LEU A 224 4.84 -18.13 -14.61
CA LEU A 224 4.58 -19.04 -15.72
C LEU A 224 5.90 -19.66 -16.18
N VAL A 225 5.93 -20.98 -16.25
CA VAL A 225 7.06 -21.75 -16.78
C VAL A 225 6.61 -22.55 -18.00
N PHE A 226 7.15 -22.22 -19.16
CA PHE A 226 6.84 -22.89 -20.42
C PHE A 226 7.99 -23.81 -20.80
N HIS A 227 7.72 -25.13 -20.87
CA HIS A 227 8.72 -26.12 -21.27
C HIS A 227 8.67 -26.39 -22.78
N ASN A 228 9.81 -26.79 -23.35
CA ASN A 228 9.89 -27.22 -24.75
C ASN A 228 9.01 -28.45 -25.07
N SER A 229 8.63 -29.22 -24.05
CA SER A 229 7.73 -30.37 -24.12
C SER A 229 6.24 -30.00 -24.20
N ASN A 230 5.91 -28.71 -24.39
CA ASN A 230 4.56 -28.13 -24.28
C ASN A 230 3.92 -28.16 -22.89
N LYS A 231 4.60 -28.69 -21.86
CA LYS A 231 4.17 -28.58 -20.47
C LYS A 231 4.20 -27.12 -20.03
N ILE A 232 3.17 -26.70 -19.30
CA ILE A 232 3.07 -25.39 -18.66
C ILE A 232 2.98 -25.60 -17.15
N GLU A 233 3.77 -24.88 -16.38
CA GLU A 233 3.63 -24.79 -14.93
C GLU A 233 3.17 -23.38 -14.58
N ILE A 234 2.18 -23.30 -13.69
CA ILE A 234 1.55 -22.05 -13.29
C ILE A 234 1.59 -22.02 -11.76
N ASN A 235 2.31 -21.06 -11.20
CA ASN A 235 2.37 -20.83 -9.77
C ASN A 235 1.83 -19.44 -9.45
N ARG A 236 0.80 -19.37 -8.62
CA ARG A 236 0.20 -18.12 -8.14
C ARG A 236 0.55 -17.98 -6.65
N SER A 237 1.22 -16.90 -6.28
CA SER A 237 1.70 -16.63 -4.93
C SER A 237 1.18 -15.29 -4.41
N ASP A 238 1.20 -15.16 -3.08
CA ASP A 238 0.93 -13.91 -2.37
C ASP A 238 2.19 -13.45 -1.65
N TYR A 239 2.31 -12.15 -1.44
CA TYR A 239 3.29 -11.60 -0.52
C TYR A 239 2.77 -11.73 0.91
N ASP A 240 3.60 -12.25 1.81
CA ASP A 240 3.28 -12.39 3.22
C ASP A 240 3.98 -11.31 4.06
N TRP A 241 3.68 -10.04 3.74
CA TRP A 241 4.28 -8.89 4.41
C TRP A 241 4.12 -8.95 5.93
N ASP A 242 2.99 -9.47 6.42
CA ASP A 242 2.68 -9.56 7.84
C ASP A 242 3.66 -10.48 8.60
N ASN A 243 4.23 -11.50 7.94
CA ASN A 243 5.17 -12.44 8.54
C ASN A 243 6.64 -12.23 8.10
N GLU A 244 6.87 -11.62 6.94
CA GLU A 244 8.21 -11.35 6.40
C GLU A 244 8.82 -10.05 6.95
N THR A 245 7.99 -9.08 7.34
CA THR A 245 8.46 -7.82 7.93
C THR A 245 8.51 -7.91 9.46
N PRO A 246 9.60 -7.45 10.11
CA PRO A 246 9.77 -7.58 11.55
C PRO A 246 8.97 -6.53 12.35
N PHE A 247 7.66 -6.43 12.12
CA PHE A 247 6.81 -5.45 12.80
C PHE A 247 6.87 -5.59 14.34
N GLU A 248 7.16 -4.47 14.99
CA GLU A 248 7.16 -4.30 16.43
C GLU A 248 6.06 -3.31 16.84
N SER A 249 5.38 -3.62 17.95
CA SER A 249 4.40 -2.74 18.57
C SER A 249 4.94 -2.24 19.89
N ILE A 250 4.84 -0.93 20.11
CA ILE A 250 5.28 -0.23 21.31
C ILE A 250 4.10 0.54 21.90
N PRO A 251 3.58 0.16 23.09
CA PRO A 251 3.94 -1.02 23.89
C PRO A 251 3.57 -2.36 23.23
N LYS A 252 4.25 -3.45 23.61
CA LYS A 252 4.05 -4.79 23.04
C LYS A 252 2.59 -5.27 23.11
N GLU A 253 2.17 -5.94 22.02
CA GLU A 253 0.84 -6.55 21.86
C GLU A 253 -0.33 -5.55 21.92
N LYS A 254 -0.07 -4.25 21.70
CA LYS A 254 -1.14 -3.27 21.53
C LYS A 254 -1.59 -3.13 20.08
N ILE A 255 -0.68 -3.26 19.11
CA ILE A 255 -0.93 -3.11 17.67
C ILE A 255 -0.67 -4.46 17.01
N LYS A 256 -1.56 -4.89 16.11
CA LYS A 256 -1.37 -6.13 15.36
C LYS A 256 -0.18 -5.98 14.41
N LYS A 257 0.65 -7.02 14.32
CA LYS A 257 1.77 -7.09 13.37
C LYS A 257 1.21 -7.28 11.96
N ARG A 258 0.98 -6.18 11.27
CA ARG A 258 0.45 -6.14 9.92
C ARG A 258 1.07 -5.01 9.14
N TYR A 259 1.27 -5.23 7.84
CA TYR A 259 1.70 -4.16 6.96
C TYR A 259 0.61 -3.07 6.84
N PHE A 260 -0.63 -3.49 6.60
CA PHE A 260 -1.81 -2.62 6.66
C PHE A 260 -3.01 -3.37 7.23
N ASN A 261 -3.93 -2.63 7.85
CA ASN A 261 -5.21 -3.16 8.33
C ASN A 261 -6.35 -2.28 7.83
N ILE A 262 -7.40 -2.88 7.25
CA ILE A 262 -8.59 -2.16 6.79
C ILE A 262 -9.29 -1.39 7.90
N LYS A 263 -9.06 -1.77 9.17
CA LYS A 263 -9.60 -1.12 10.37
C LYS A 263 -8.68 -0.05 10.97
N TRP A 264 -7.58 0.30 10.30
CA TRP A 264 -6.75 1.46 10.64
C TRP A 264 -7.18 2.66 9.81
N VAL A 265 -7.74 3.68 10.46
CA VAL A 265 -8.32 4.86 9.79
C VAL A 265 -7.30 6.01 9.86
N PRO A 266 -6.72 6.46 8.73
CA PRO A 266 -5.70 7.50 8.75
C PRO A 266 -6.31 8.86 9.05
N ILE A 267 -5.58 9.69 9.79
CA ILE A 267 -5.95 11.08 10.12
C ILE A 267 -4.92 12.04 9.55
N PHE A 268 -3.63 11.72 9.74
CA PHE A 268 -2.52 12.52 9.24
C PHE A 268 -1.64 11.69 8.31
N PHE A 269 -1.19 12.29 7.21
CA PHE A 269 -0.37 11.65 6.17
C PHE A 269 0.92 12.43 5.92
N ASP A 270 2.04 11.73 5.79
CA ASP A 270 3.38 12.30 5.63
C ASP A 270 3.79 12.58 4.17
N HIS A 271 2.94 12.25 3.19
CA HIS A 271 3.25 12.25 1.74
C HIS A 271 4.23 11.16 1.25
N GLY A 272 4.76 10.33 2.16
CA GLY A 272 5.70 9.24 1.90
C GLY A 272 5.10 7.83 1.97
N GLY A 273 3.91 7.69 2.54
CA GLY A 273 3.23 6.40 2.73
C GLY A 273 3.04 6.03 4.19
N ASN A 274 3.26 6.97 5.11
CA ASN A 274 3.15 6.78 6.54
C ASN A 274 2.06 7.67 7.13
N TYR A 275 1.43 7.17 8.18
CA TYR A 275 0.21 7.71 8.74
C TYR A 275 0.24 7.75 10.26
N ILE A 276 -0.49 8.73 10.80
CA ILE A 276 -1.01 8.68 12.16
C ILE A 276 -2.51 8.49 12.04
N GLY A 277 -3.05 7.46 12.70
CA GLY A 277 -4.45 7.10 12.56
C GLY A 277 -5.04 6.36 13.75
N ILE A 278 -6.32 6.04 13.62
CA ILE A 278 -7.10 5.35 14.64
C ILE A 278 -7.07 3.85 14.38
N ASP A 279 -6.70 3.08 15.40
CA ASP A 279 -6.74 1.63 15.37
C ASP A 279 -8.06 1.10 15.93
N LEU A 280 -8.92 0.58 15.05
CA LEU A 280 -10.20 -0.04 15.42
C LEU A 280 -10.13 -1.56 15.54
N ASP A 281 -8.95 -2.15 15.37
CA ASP A 281 -8.68 -3.58 15.46
C ASP A 281 -7.36 -3.86 16.17
N PRO A 282 -7.23 -3.42 17.44
CA PRO A 282 -6.01 -3.57 18.21
C PRO A 282 -5.66 -5.03 18.48
N ASP A 283 -4.41 -5.26 18.88
CA ASP A 283 -3.99 -6.57 19.39
C ASP A 283 -4.42 -6.76 20.86
N LYS A 284 -4.11 -7.92 21.45
CA LYS A 284 -4.64 -8.42 22.73
C LYS A 284 -4.59 -7.44 23.90
N LYS A 285 -3.63 -6.52 23.95
CA LYS A 285 -3.44 -5.53 25.03
C LYS A 285 -3.79 -4.09 24.60
N GLY A 286 -4.21 -3.90 23.36
CA GLY A 286 -4.52 -2.57 22.83
C GLY A 286 -5.94 -2.13 23.16
N THR A 287 -6.18 -0.84 22.94
CA THR A 287 -7.47 -0.19 23.20
C THR A 287 -8.12 0.13 21.86
N LYS A 288 -9.37 -0.28 21.63
CA LYS A 288 -10.07 0.06 20.39
C LYS A 288 -10.30 1.57 20.34
N GLY A 289 -9.83 2.23 19.28
CA GLY A 289 -9.82 3.68 19.16
C GLY A 289 -8.47 4.33 19.52
N GLN A 290 -7.46 3.54 19.90
CA GLN A 290 -6.11 4.06 20.17
C GLN A 290 -5.52 4.72 18.92
N ILE A 291 -4.68 5.74 19.12
CA ILE A 291 -4.00 6.46 18.05
C ILE A 291 -2.63 5.83 17.84
N ILE A 292 -2.33 5.48 16.59
CA ILE A 292 -1.13 4.74 16.22
C ILE A 292 -0.35 5.40 15.08
N ILE A 293 0.95 5.13 15.05
CA ILE A 293 1.82 5.35 13.89
C ILE A 293 1.90 4.04 13.11
N TYR A 294 1.71 4.11 11.79
CA TYR A 294 1.85 2.98 10.88
C TYR A 294 2.14 3.47 9.46
N GLY A 295 2.61 2.59 8.58
CA GLY A 295 2.91 3.00 7.21
C GLY A 295 3.88 2.09 6.50
N ARG A 296 4.19 2.48 5.26
CA ARG A 296 5.14 1.82 4.37
C ARG A 296 6.51 1.57 5.02
N ASP A 297 6.99 2.53 5.80
CA ASP A 297 8.35 2.57 6.33
C ASP A 297 8.39 2.33 7.87
N GLU A 298 7.27 1.91 8.47
CA GLU A 298 7.11 1.80 9.92
C GLU A 298 7.22 0.35 10.42
N ASP A 299 8.46 -0.14 10.54
CA ASP A 299 8.72 -1.44 11.19
C ASP A 299 8.42 -1.39 12.70
N LYS A 300 8.54 -0.21 13.32
CA LYS A 300 8.21 0.04 14.74
C LYS A 300 7.00 0.95 14.84
N THR A 301 5.89 0.37 15.27
CA THR A 301 4.62 1.07 15.43
C THR A 301 4.42 1.47 16.89
N PHE A 302 3.89 2.68 17.11
CA PHE A 302 3.71 3.25 18.44
C PHE A 302 2.25 3.55 18.72
N VAL A 303 1.78 3.28 19.94
CA VAL A 303 0.51 3.79 20.45
C VAL A 303 0.74 5.15 21.10
N LEU A 304 0.22 6.22 20.48
CA LEU A 304 0.38 7.60 20.93
C LEU A 304 -0.60 7.98 22.05
N ALA A 305 -1.83 7.47 21.99
CA ALA A 305 -2.90 7.71 22.96
C ALA A 305 -3.99 6.64 22.86
N ASP A 306 -4.87 6.52 23.86
CA ASP A 306 -6.01 5.59 23.82
C ASP A 306 -7.23 6.18 23.08
N SER A 307 -7.23 7.48 22.73
CA SER A 307 -8.26 8.15 21.92
C SER A 307 -7.71 9.38 21.18
N LEU A 308 -8.46 9.89 20.18
CA LEU A 308 -8.07 11.09 19.43
C LEU A 308 -8.13 12.34 20.30
N ASN A 309 -9.10 12.43 21.22
CA ASN A 309 -9.16 13.54 22.18
C ASN A 309 -7.94 13.55 23.11
N GLU A 310 -7.59 12.40 23.70
CA GLU A 310 -6.40 12.30 24.56
C GLU A 310 -5.11 12.60 23.79
N PHE A 311 -5.03 12.22 22.52
CA PHE A 311 -3.89 12.53 21.66
C PHE A 311 -3.64 14.04 21.56
N PHE A 312 -4.67 14.85 21.27
CA PHE A 312 -4.49 16.31 21.22
C PHE A 312 -4.20 16.91 22.59
N GLU A 313 -4.83 16.43 23.67
CA GLU A 313 -4.53 16.89 25.03
C GLU A 313 -3.06 16.65 25.41
N LYS A 314 -2.53 15.47 25.07
CA LYS A 314 -1.14 15.10 25.29
C LYS A 314 -0.17 15.99 24.49
N ILE A 315 -0.45 16.23 23.21
CA ILE A 315 0.39 17.11 22.38
C ILE A 315 0.35 18.54 22.92
N ASN A 316 -0.83 19.08 23.21
CA ASN A 316 -0.96 20.44 23.76
C ASN A 316 -0.25 20.59 25.11
N SER A 317 -0.33 19.57 25.97
CA SER A 317 0.39 19.55 27.24
C SER A 317 1.91 19.52 27.02
N ALA A 318 2.36 18.74 26.04
CA ALA A 318 3.77 18.68 25.67
C ALA A 318 4.23 20.03 25.13
N THR A 319 3.56 20.63 24.15
CA THR A 319 3.94 21.93 23.55
C THR A 319 3.86 23.09 24.54
N ASP A 320 2.91 23.09 25.47
CA ASP A 320 2.81 24.09 26.54
C ASP A 320 4.06 24.10 27.44
N SER A 321 4.71 22.94 27.63
CA SER A 321 5.94 22.83 28.44
C SER A 321 7.18 23.47 27.79
N PHE A 322 7.14 23.76 26.48
CA PHE A 322 8.24 24.38 25.74
C PHE A 322 8.17 25.91 25.65
N LYS A 323 7.06 26.53 26.11
CA LYS A 323 6.80 27.99 26.02
C LYS A 323 7.89 28.92 26.59
N ASN A 324 8.83 28.40 27.39
CA ASN A 324 9.85 29.20 28.09
C ASN A 324 11.30 28.89 27.69
N LYS A 325 11.53 28.13 26.61
CA LYS A 325 12.88 27.83 26.13
C LYS A 325 13.00 28.33 24.68
N GLU A 326 14.01 29.16 24.39
CA GLU A 326 14.45 29.53 23.02
C GLU A 326 15.01 28.33 22.24
N VAL A 327 14.46 27.14 22.47
CA VAL A 327 14.91 25.90 21.84
C VAL A 327 13.96 25.63 20.69
N SER A 328 14.51 25.66 19.49
CA SER A 328 13.81 25.25 18.28
C SER A 328 13.22 23.86 18.50
N PHE A 329 11.89 23.78 18.39
CA PHE A 329 11.16 22.58 18.72
C PHE A 329 11.55 21.47 17.73
N PRO A 330 11.94 20.26 18.18
CA PRO A 330 12.38 19.19 17.27
C PRO A 330 11.37 18.88 16.16
N LEU A 331 10.07 19.02 16.44
CA LEU A 331 9.00 18.81 15.45
C LEU A 331 8.93 19.86 14.34
N LEU A 332 9.60 21.01 14.50
CA LEU A 332 9.60 22.10 13.52
C LEU A 332 10.86 22.13 12.65
N ASN A 333 11.90 21.36 13.00
CA ASN A 333 13.22 21.37 12.34
C ASN A 333 13.47 20.21 11.37
N GLY A 334 12.41 19.57 10.85
CA GLY A 334 12.56 18.52 9.81
C GLY A 334 13.04 17.15 10.33
N TYR A 335 12.92 16.87 11.62
CA TYR A 335 13.07 15.51 12.14
C TYR A 335 11.87 14.64 11.73
N HIS A 336 12.09 13.34 11.59
CA HIS A 336 11.02 12.38 11.32
C HIS A 336 10.02 12.39 12.49
N ILE A 337 8.85 13.00 12.26
CA ILE A 337 7.78 13.18 13.26
C ILE A 337 7.35 11.87 13.90
N HIS A 338 7.42 10.76 13.17
CA HIS A 338 7.02 9.45 13.68
C HIS A 338 8.02 8.88 14.70
N SER A 339 9.27 9.33 14.68
CA SER A 339 10.25 9.03 15.73
C SER A 339 10.17 10.02 16.89
N THR A 340 9.85 11.28 16.58
CA THR A 340 9.90 12.37 17.56
C THR A 340 8.65 12.46 18.43
N LEU A 341 7.47 12.11 17.91
CA LEU A 341 6.22 12.08 18.68
C LEU A 341 6.28 11.10 19.86
N PRO A 342 6.70 9.83 19.67
CA PRO A 342 6.89 8.91 20.80
C PRO A 342 7.79 9.46 21.90
N GLU A 343 8.91 10.07 21.53
CA GLU A 343 9.84 10.69 22.49
C GLU A 343 9.19 11.87 23.24
N LEU A 344 8.50 12.76 22.51
CA LEU A 344 7.79 13.90 23.07
C LEU A 344 6.72 13.46 24.08
N LEU A 345 6.02 12.37 23.75
CA LEU A 345 4.97 11.77 24.57
C LEU A 345 5.51 10.81 25.64
N LYS A 346 6.85 10.63 25.71
CA LYS A 346 7.55 9.76 26.66
C LYS A 346 7.08 8.31 26.60
N ILE A 347 6.85 7.82 25.38
CA ILE A 347 6.47 6.43 25.10
C ILE A 347 7.76 5.62 25.00
N ASN A 348 7.87 4.56 25.81
CA ASN A 348 9.03 3.66 25.88
C ASN A 348 8.64 2.22 25.60
#